data_AF-A0A6B3H8G0-F1
#
_entry.id   AF-A0A6B3H8G0-F1
#
_cell.length_a   1.000
_cell.length_b   1.000
_cell.length_c   1.000
_cell.angle_alpha   90.00
_cell.angle_beta   90.00
_cell.angle_gamma   90.00
#
_symmetry.space_group_name_H-M   'P 1'
#
loop_
_entity.id
_entity.type
_entity.pdbx_description
1 polymer ?
#
loop_
_entity_poly.entity_id
_entity_poly.type
_entity_poly.pdbx_seq_one_letter_code
_entity_poly.pdbx_strand_id
1 'polypeptide(L)'
;DNGVVAGWTAASIFGEALDKACDNKDLTREGVDKALLTIKGYGTEFGVSHDFSDPAAPSTRESVIMKPDATVPGGLKVISPASVSAAAKSFTLK
;
A
#
# COMPACT_ATOMS: atom_id res chain seq x y z
N ASP A 1 8.31 13.04 -8.13
CA ASP A 1 7.45 13.26 -6.96
C ASP A 1 6.53 12.07 -6.82
N ASN A 2 6.56 11.38 -5.68
CA ASN A 2 5.71 10.22 -5.38
C ASN A 2 4.43 10.62 -4.60
N GLY A 3 4.24 11.91 -4.28
CA GLY A 3 3.11 12.38 -3.49
C GLY A 3 1.75 12.13 -4.15
N VAL A 4 1.66 12.29 -5.48
CA VAL A 4 0.41 12.02 -6.24
C VAL A 4 0.01 10.56 -6.12
N VAL A 5 0.95 9.63 -6.36
CA VAL A 5 0.70 8.18 -6.28
C VAL A 5 0.37 7.77 -4.85
N ALA A 6 1.10 8.30 -3.86
CA ALA A 6 0.85 8.00 -2.45
C ALA A 6 -0.55 8.46 -2.01
N GLY A 7 -0.93 9.70 -2.34
CA GLY A 7 -2.25 10.24 -2.01
C GLY A 7 -3.38 9.48 -2.70
N TRP A 8 -3.23 9.18 -3.99
CA TRP A 8 -4.22 8.41 -4.74
C TRP A 8 -4.40 7.00 -4.17
N THR A 9 -3.30 6.30 -3.90
CA THR A 9 -3.33 4.92 -3.35
C THR A 9 -3.98 4.91 -1.97
N ALA A 10 -3.62 5.86 -1.09
CA ALA A 10 -4.18 5.97 0.26
C ALA A 10 -5.69 6.29 0.25
N ALA A 11 -6.15 7.19 -0.62
CA ALA A 11 -7.57 7.49 -0.76
C ALA A 11 -8.34 6.29 -1.35
N SER A 12 -7.77 5.62 -2.34
CA SER A 12 -8.42 4.51 -3.04
C SER A 12 -8.57 3.27 -2.15
N ILE A 13 -7.57 2.92 -1.33
CA ILE A 13 -7.69 1.82 -0.37
C ILE A 13 -8.73 2.12 0.71
N PHE A 14 -8.80 3.37 1.17
CA PHE A 14 -9.80 3.75 2.17
C PHE A 14 -11.21 3.74 1.57
N GLY A 15 -11.36 4.11 0.30
CA GLY A 15 -12.59 3.93 -0.47
C GLY A 15 -13.05 2.47 -0.50
N GLU A 16 -12.16 1.54 -0.82
CA GLU A 16 -12.47 0.09 -0.79
C GLU A 16 -12.91 -0.38 0.61
N ALA A 17 -12.27 0.12 1.67
CA ALA A 17 -12.67 -0.20 3.04
C ALA A 17 -14.06 0.34 3.39
N LEU A 18 -14.38 1.56 2.94
CA LEU A 18 -15.71 2.16 3.10
C LEU A 18 -16.78 1.38 2.32
N ASP A 19 -16.51 0.97 1.09
CA ASP A 19 -17.44 0.19 0.27
C ASP A 19 -17.72 -1.17 0.94
N LYS A 20 -16.68 -1.88 1.41
CA LYS A 20 -16.85 -3.14 2.17
C LYS A 20 -17.63 -2.94 3.47
N ALA A 21 -17.37 -1.86 4.20
CA ALA A 21 -18.11 -1.54 5.43
C ALA A 21 -19.57 -1.21 5.13
N CYS A 22 -19.85 -0.54 4.00
CA CYS A 22 -21.18 -0.27 3.50
C CYS A 22 -21.94 -1.57 3.16
N ASP A 23 -21.31 -2.49 2.42
CA ASP A 23 -21.87 -3.80 2.08
C ASP A 23 -22.21 -4.62 3.34
N ASN A 24 -21.37 -4.50 4.36
CA ASN A 24 -21.56 -5.11 5.67
C ASN A 24 -22.57 -4.37 6.57
N LYS A 25 -23.13 -3.24 6.11
CA LYS A 25 -24.03 -2.36 6.87
C LYS A 25 -23.44 -1.85 8.19
N ASP A 26 -22.12 -1.67 8.24
CA ASP A 26 -21.38 -1.25 9.43
C ASP A 26 -20.43 -0.08 9.09
N LEU A 27 -21.00 1.06 8.66
CA LEU A 27 -20.24 2.31 8.42
C LEU A 27 -19.86 3.03 9.73
N THR A 28 -19.64 2.28 10.80
CA THR A 28 -19.03 2.79 12.03
C THR A 28 -17.51 2.83 11.87
N ARG A 29 -16.81 3.49 12.80
CA ARG A 29 -15.34 3.47 12.81
C ARG A 29 -14.82 2.05 12.91
N GLU A 30 -15.37 1.26 13.82
CA GLU A 30 -14.99 -0.13 14.07
C GLU A 30 -15.29 -1.02 12.86
N GLY A 31 -16.39 -0.75 12.14
CA GLY A 31 -16.75 -1.49 10.93
C GLY A 31 -15.81 -1.22 9.76
N VAL A 32 -15.39 0.04 9.56
CA VAL A 32 -14.36 0.41 8.57
C VAL A 32 -13.01 -0.21 8.91
N ASP A 33 -12.61 -0.20 10.18
CA ASP A 33 -11.38 -0.84 10.63
C ASP A 33 -11.40 -2.35 10.33
N LYS A 34 -12.49 -3.04 10.68
CA LYS A 34 -12.66 -4.47 10.34
C LYS A 34 -12.61 -4.71 8.84
N ALA A 35 -13.26 -3.86 8.05
CA ALA A 35 -13.29 -3.97 6.60
C ALA A 35 -11.89 -3.82 5.98
N LEU A 36 -11.09 -2.84 6.43
CA LEU A 36 -9.71 -2.64 5.99
C LEU A 36 -8.86 -3.90 6.21
N LEU A 37 -8.98 -4.55 7.36
CA LEU A 37 -8.23 -5.77 7.70
C LEU A 37 -8.60 -6.99 6.82
N THR A 38 -9.64 -6.90 5.98
CA THR A 38 -9.96 -7.93 4.99
C THR A 38 -9.22 -7.75 3.67
N ILE A 39 -8.61 -6.59 3.43
CA ILE A 39 -8.05 -6.24 2.13
C ILE A 39 -6.62 -6.79 1.99
N LYS A 40 -6.43 -7.60 0.96
CA LYS A 40 -5.15 -8.23 0.62
C LYS A 40 -4.85 -8.07 -0.86
N GLY A 41 -3.58 -7.97 -1.22
CA GLY A 41 -3.14 -7.87 -2.62
C GLY A 41 -3.44 -6.54 -3.29
N TYR A 42 -3.63 -5.46 -2.52
CA TYR A 42 -4.00 -4.14 -3.07
C TYR A 42 -2.79 -3.39 -3.64
N GLY A 43 -3.01 -2.59 -4.69
CA GLY A 43 -2.02 -1.64 -5.21
C GLY A 43 -1.01 -2.21 -6.22
N THR A 44 -1.21 -3.44 -6.70
CA THR A 44 -0.33 -4.08 -7.70
C THR A 44 -0.17 -3.25 -8.98
N GLU A 45 -1.18 -2.47 -9.34
CA GLU A 45 -1.18 -1.52 -10.45
C GLU A 45 -0.18 -0.35 -10.25
N PHE A 46 0.23 -0.08 -9.00
CA PHE A 46 1.26 0.89 -8.63
C PHE A 46 2.64 0.23 -8.38
N GLY A 47 2.75 -1.07 -8.66
CA GLY A 47 4.02 -1.81 -8.64
C GLY A 47 4.42 -2.44 -7.31
N VAL A 48 3.55 -2.38 -6.28
CA VAL A 48 3.77 -3.02 -4.97
C VAL A 48 2.46 -3.62 -4.47
N SER A 49 2.51 -4.83 -3.92
CA SER A 49 1.33 -5.49 -3.35
C SER A 49 1.25 -5.25 -1.85
N HIS A 50 0.08 -4.88 -1.34
CA HIS A 50 -0.19 -4.65 0.07
C HIS A 50 -1.17 -5.67 0.68
N ASP A 51 -0.84 -6.20 1.86
CA ASP A 51 -1.71 -6.99 2.72
C ASP A 51 -1.97 -6.24 4.03
N PHE A 52 -3.21 -5.84 4.28
CA PHE A 52 -3.59 -5.05 5.47
C PHE A 52 -4.12 -5.91 6.61
N SER A 53 -4.09 -7.24 6.51
CA SER A 53 -4.77 -8.10 7.48
C SER A 53 -4.10 -8.21 8.84
N ASP A 54 -2.85 -7.80 8.96
CA ASP A 54 -2.13 -7.71 10.24
C ASP A 54 -1.78 -6.25 10.57
N PRO A 55 -2.50 -5.60 11.51
CA PRO A 55 -2.21 -4.22 11.89
C PRO A 55 -0.89 -4.06 12.64
N ALA A 56 -0.27 -5.15 13.12
CA ALA A 56 1.04 -5.12 13.76
C ALA A 56 2.21 -5.24 12.77
N ALA A 57 1.92 -5.50 11.49
CA ALA A 57 2.92 -5.64 10.44
C ALA A 57 2.83 -4.48 9.42
N PRO A 58 3.94 -4.12 8.75
CA PRO A 58 3.85 -3.27 7.57
C PRO A 58 3.08 -4.01 6.47
N SER A 59 2.20 -3.31 5.76
CA SER A 59 1.36 -3.94 4.74
C SER A 59 2.15 -4.50 3.54
N THR A 60 3.39 -4.05 3.37
CA THR A 60 4.36 -4.66 2.46
C THR A 60 5.78 -4.42 2.98
N ARG A 61 6.70 -5.29 2.58
CA ARG A 61 8.15 -5.09 2.78
C ARG A 61 8.89 -4.85 1.47
N GLU A 62 8.15 -4.76 0.37
CA GLU A 62 8.70 -4.51 -0.95
C GLU A 62 9.09 -3.05 -1.09
N SER A 63 10.26 -2.81 -1.67
CA SER A 63 10.75 -1.48 -1.99
C SER A 63 11.28 -1.43 -3.41
N VAL A 64 11.02 -0.33 -4.10
CA VAL A 64 11.65 0.03 -5.37
C VAL A 64 12.89 0.91 -5.14
N ILE A 65 13.84 0.87 -6.06
CA ILE A 65 14.92 1.87 -6.11
C ILE A 65 14.67 2.74 -7.33
N MET A 66 14.61 4.05 -7.13
CA MET A 66 14.36 5.04 -8.16
C MET A 66 15.49 6.07 -8.22
N LYS A 67 15.65 6.68 -9.40
CA LYS A 67 16.58 7.78 -9.64
C LYS A 67 15.82 8.96 -10.27
N PRO A 68 16.20 10.23 -9.96
CA PRO A 68 15.70 11.39 -10.69
C PRO A 68 15.97 11.30 -12.20
N ASP A 69 14.97 11.63 -13.00
CA ASP A 69 15.05 11.67 -14.46
C ASP A 69 14.06 12.72 -14.98
N ALA A 70 14.59 13.84 -15.50
CA ALA A 70 13.77 14.97 -15.96
C ALA A 70 13.00 14.67 -17.27
N THR A 71 13.28 13.54 -17.93
CA THR A 71 12.68 13.18 -19.21
C THR A 71 11.46 12.28 -19.07
N VAL A 72 11.15 11.81 -17.86
CA VAL A 72 9.99 10.95 -17.59
C VAL A 72 8.92 11.70 -16.80
N PRO A 73 7.63 11.39 -17.03
CA PRO A 73 6.55 11.92 -16.20
C PRO A 73 6.80 11.66 -14.71
N GLY A 74 6.56 12.67 -13.87
CA GLY A 74 6.79 12.57 -12.43
C GLY A 74 8.26 12.68 -12.00
N GLY A 75 9.22 12.74 -12.93
CA GLY A 75 10.61 13.07 -12.63
C GLY A 75 11.44 11.96 -11.95
N LEU A 76 10.91 10.74 -11.86
CA LEU A 76 11.55 9.59 -11.21
C LEU A 76 11.44 8.36 -12.10
N LYS A 77 12.56 7.65 -12.28
CA LYS A 77 12.64 6.40 -13.03
C LYS A 77 13.04 5.25 -12.12
N VAL A 78 12.32 4.13 -12.20
CA VAL A 78 12.66 2.88 -11.51
C VAL A 78 13.95 2.31 -12.10
N ILE A 79 14.93 2.04 -11.24
CA ILE A 79 16.21 1.39 -11.61
C ILE A 79 16.37 0.00 -10.96
N SER A 80 15.57 -0.30 -9.94
CA SER A 80 15.37 -1.65 -9.42
C SER A 80 13.88 -1.84 -9.10
N PRO A 81 13.24 -2.89 -9.62
CA PRO A 81 11.84 -3.17 -9.33
C PRO A 81 11.63 -3.51 -7.85
N ALA A 82 10.36 -3.56 -7.46
CA ALA A 82 9.94 -3.91 -6.12
C ALA A 82 10.54 -5.26 -5.71
N SER A 83 11.20 -5.28 -4.56
CA SER A 83 11.76 -6.50 -3.98
C SER A 83 11.90 -6.36 -2.48
N VAL A 84 12.00 -7.50 -1.80
CA VAL A 84 12.26 -7.55 -0.34
C VAL A 84 13.68 -8.03 -0.10
N SER A 85 14.50 -7.21 0.56
CA SER A 85 15.86 -7.59 0.96
C SER A 85 15.84 -8.65 2.06
N ALA A 86 16.95 -9.40 2.21
CA ALA A 86 17.07 -10.40 3.28
C ALA A 86 16.89 -9.77 4.68
N ALA A 87 17.50 -8.61 4.91
CA ALA A 87 17.37 -7.88 6.17
C ALA A 87 15.92 -7.45 6.44
N ALA A 88 15.20 -6.98 5.42
CA ALA A 88 13.80 -6.62 5.56
C ALA A 88 12.93 -7.85 5.85
N LYS A 89 13.19 -9.01 5.21
CA LYS A 89 12.45 -10.26 5.50
C LYS A 89 12.60 -10.71 6.95
N SER A 90 13.81 -10.61 7.52
CA SER A 90 14.10 -11.11 8.87
C SER A 90 13.81 -10.11 10.00
N PHE A 91 13.41 -8.87 9.68
CA PHE A 91 13.23 -7.83 10.68
C PHE A 91 11.93 -8.01 11.49
N THR A 92 12.07 -8.09 12.81
CA THR A 92 10.97 -8.12 13.79
C THR A 92 10.94 -6.81 14.56
N LEU A 93 9.77 -6.16 14.62
CA LEU A 93 9.54 -5.04 15.52
C LEU A 93 9.70 -5.54 16.96
N LYS A 94 10.52 -4.85 17.76
CA LYS A 94 10.72 -5.13 19.18
C LYS A 94 9.68 -4.41 20.02
#